data_AF-A0A2V7XHU1-F1
#
_entry.id   AF-A0A2V7XHU1-F1
#
_cell.length_a   1.000
_cell.length_b   1.000
_cell.length_c   1.000
_cell.angle_alpha   90.00
_cell.angle_beta   90.00
_cell.angle_gamma   90.00
#
_symmetry.space_group_name_H-M   'P 1'
#
loop_
_entity.id
_entity.type
_entity.pdbx_description
1 polymer ?
#
loop_
_entity_poly.entity_id
_entity_poly.type
_entity_poly.pdbx_seq_one_letter_code
_entity_poly.pdbx_strand_id
1 'polypeptide(L)'
;MIELLFKAVLQYQDEPSADAVGVGEEHAGAYIGSGDGIVTGERLRGRIRWSLWSANCVYPLMRSGQPVPAALHLCTMNPTGFIETHDGARIRFDGRGYGLRTPKQYRTSLTLVFGAEDARYLWLTKVLGVMEGEFDEKAGRAVWSVYVPTDR
;
A
#
# COMPACT_ATOMS: atom_id res chain seq x y z
N MET A 1 12.59 -5.65 18.10
CA MET A 1 12.47 -4.19 17.86
C MET A 1 12.14 -4.03 16.39
N ILE A 2 11.35 -3.02 16.00
CA ILE A 2 11.09 -2.72 14.58
C ILE A 2 11.86 -1.45 14.20
N GLU A 3 12.36 -1.39 12.97
CA GLU A 3 13.07 -0.24 12.44
C GLU A 3 12.45 0.22 11.13
N LEU A 4 12.58 1.51 10.83
CA LEU A 4 12.08 2.09 9.60
C LEU A 4 12.89 1.56 8.42
N LEU A 5 12.24 0.81 7.53
CA LEU A 5 12.85 0.35 6.29
C LEU A 5 12.84 1.46 5.23
N PHE A 6 11.65 2.04 5.00
CA PHE A 6 11.48 3.13 4.04
C PHE A 6 10.23 3.96 4.35
N LYS A 7 10.23 5.17 3.79
CA LYS A 7 9.01 5.95 3.57
C LYS A 7 8.64 5.93 2.09
N ALA A 8 7.36 5.84 1.80
CA ALA A 8 6.83 5.98 0.45
C ALA A 8 5.92 7.19 0.37
N VAL A 9 6.11 8.01 -0.66
CA VAL A 9 5.16 9.07 -1.03
C VAL A 9 4.46 8.61 -2.29
N LEU A 10 3.14 8.48 -2.21
CA LEU A 10 2.29 7.86 -3.22
C LEU A 10 1.35 8.89 -3.82
N GLN A 11 1.10 8.75 -5.11
CA GLN A 11 0.11 9.49 -5.86
C GLN A 11 -0.92 8.52 -6.44
N TYR A 12 -2.16 8.69 -6.02
CA TYR A 12 -3.32 7.97 -6.54
C TYR A 12 -3.56 8.34 -8.01
N GLN A 13 -3.95 7.33 -8.78
CA GLN A 13 -4.37 7.45 -10.17
C GLN A 13 -5.69 6.70 -10.36
N ASP A 14 -6.61 7.31 -11.09
CA ASP A 14 -7.92 6.71 -11.38
C ASP A 14 -7.84 5.87 -12.65
N GLU A 15 -7.14 4.74 -12.55
CA GLU A 15 -6.99 3.80 -13.65
C GLU A 15 -7.98 2.64 -13.56
N PRO A 16 -8.47 2.10 -14.69
CA PRO A 16 -9.36 0.96 -14.69
C PRO A 16 -8.67 -0.28 -14.10
N SER A 17 -9.46 -1.20 -13.55
CA SER A 17 -8.91 -2.40 -12.91
C SER A 17 -8.12 -3.29 -13.86
N ALA A 18 -8.30 -3.17 -15.18
CA ALA A 18 -7.56 -3.94 -16.18
C ALA A 18 -6.06 -3.60 -16.20
N ASP A 19 -5.69 -2.39 -15.78
CA ASP A 19 -4.30 -1.89 -15.77
C ASP A 19 -3.65 -2.01 -14.38
N ALA A 20 -4.37 -2.58 -13.40
CA ALA A 20 -3.88 -2.72 -12.04
C ALA A 20 -2.73 -3.75 -11.97
N VAL A 21 -1.71 -3.47 -11.15
CA VAL A 21 -0.72 -4.46 -10.75
C VAL A 21 -1.39 -5.55 -9.91
N GLY A 22 -1.19 -6.82 -10.26
CA GLY A 22 -1.80 -7.97 -9.56
C GLY A 22 -3.13 -8.43 -10.16
N VAL A 23 -3.53 -7.95 -11.34
CA VAL A 23 -4.73 -8.45 -12.03
C VAL A 23 -4.64 -9.96 -12.27
N GLY A 24 -5.74 -10.66 -11.97
CA GLY A 24 -5.83 -12.12 -12.08
C GLY A 24 -5.33 -12.87 -10.84
N GLU A 25 -4.74 -12.18 -9.87
CA GLU A 25 -4.43 -12.74 -8.55
C GLU A 25 -5.66 -12.62 -7.62
N GLU A 26 -5.69 -13.44 -6.55
CA GLU A 26 -6.74 -13.39 -5.55
C GLU A 26 -6.51 -12.22 -4.59
N HIS A 27 -7.47 -11.30 -4.51
CA HIS A 27 -7.42 -10.12 -3.65
C HIS A 27 -8.64 -10.02 -2.74
N ALA A 28 -8.45 -9.49 -1.54
CA ALA A 28 -9.56 -9.25 -0.62
C ALA A 28 -10.36 -7.99 -1.02
N GLY A 29 -11.53 -8.20 -1.62
CA GLY A 29 -12.52 -7.14 -1.86
C GLY A 29 -12.53 -6.59 -3.28
N ALA A 30 -13.08 -5.38 -3.43
CA ALA A 30 -13.20 -4.70 -4.71
C ALA A 30 -11.98 -3.83 -4.97
N TYR A 31 -11.56 -3.73 -6.23
CA TYR A 31 -10.53 -2.79 -6.65
C TYR A 31 -11.00 -1.36 -6.39
N ILE A 32 -10.18 -0.56 -5.71
CA ILE A 32 -10.49 0.83 -5.36
C ILE A 32 -9.51 1.85 -5.93
N GLY A 33 -8.41 1.40 -6.55
CA GLY A 33 -7.53 2.24 -7.34
C GLY A 33 -6.08 1.77 -7.34
N SER A 34 -5.24 2.56 -8.00
CA SER A 34 -3.82 2.30 -8.17
C SER A 34 -3.03 3.60 -8.13
N GLY A 35 -1.72 3.50 -8.30
CA GLY A 35 -0.88 4.67 -8.38
C GLY A 35 0.60 4.37 -8.40
N ASP A 36 1.37 5.44 -8.39
CA ASP A 36 2.83 5.42 -8.39
C ASP A 36 3.38 6.22 -7.22
N GLY A 37 4.68 6.12 -6.99
CA GLY A 37 5.33 6.91 -5.97
C GLY A 37 6.83 6.75 -5.92
N ILE A 38 7.41 7.35 -4.88
CA ILE A 38 8.84 7.29 -4.59
C ILE A 38 9.05 6.65 -3.23
N VAL A 39 9.97 5.70 -3.16
CA VAL A 39 10.42 5.01 -1.95
C VAL A 39 11.78 5.55 -1.55
N THR A 40 11.92 5.96 -0.29
CA THR A 40 13.16 6.48 0.28
C THR A 40 13.47 5.79 1.60
N GLY A 41 14.62 5.13 1.64
CA GLY A 41 15.17 4.45 2.81
C GLY A 41 16.65 4.15 2.57
N GLU A 42 17.38 3.86 3.65
CA GLU A 42 18.82 3.56 3.55
C GLU A 42 19.08 2.22 2.84
N ARG A 43 18.26 1.22 3.16
CA ARG A 43 18.38 -0.15 2.64
C ARG A 43 17.47 -0.45 1.44
N LEU A 44 16.49 0.41 1.17
CA LEU A 44 15.58 0.27 0.03
C LEU A 44 15.12 1.64 -0.48
N ARG A 45 15.41 1.93 -1.75
CA ARG A 45 15.02 3.18 -2.42
C ARG A 45 14.73 2.92 -3.89
N GLY A 46 13.75 3.63 -4.44
CA GLY A 46 13.29 3.38 -5.80
C GLY A 46 11.96 4.05 -6.14
N ARG A 47 11.33 3.57 -7.20
CA ARG A 47 9.97 3.93 -7.60
C ARG A 47 9.02 2.81 -7.22
N ILE A 48 7.81 3.15 -6.80
CA ILE A 48 6.77 2.18 -6.44
C ILE A 48 5.60 2.31 -7.38
N ARG A 49 5.06 1.18 -7.82
CA ARG A 49 3.76 1.04 -8.49
C ARG A 49 2.89 0.15 -7.62
N TRP A 50 1.64 0.56 -7.39
CA TRP A 50 0.75 -0.12 -6.45
C TRP A 50 -0.69 -0.12 -6.95
N SER A 51 -1.43 -1.12 -6.49
CA SER A 51 -2.88 -1.27 -6.62
C SER A 51 -3.45 -1.57 -5.25
N LEU A 52 -4.74 -1.29 -5.06
CA LEU A 52 -5.41 -1.48 -3.79
C LEU A 52 -6.81 -2.08 -3.99
N TRP A 53 -7.05 -3.17 -3.28
CA TRP A 53 -8.36 -3.76 -3.08
C TRP A 53 -8.84 -3.51 -1.66
N SER A 54 -10.15 -3.39 -1.52
CA SER A 54 -10.77 -3.18 -0.23
C SER A 54 -12.14 -3.83 -0.13
N ALA A 55 -12.43 -4.41 1.03
CA ALA A 55 -13.75 -4.92 1.39
C ALA A 55 -14.27 -4.19 2.63
N ASN A 56 -15.57 -4.35 2.90
CA ASN A 56 -16.25 -3.69 4.02
C ASN A 56 -15.95 -2.18 4.07
N CYS A 57 -15.98 -1.53 2.90
CA CYS A 57 -15.57 -0.15 2.75
C CYS A 57 -16.66 0.67 2.07
N VAL A 58 -16.96 1.85 2.61
CA VAL A 58 -17.86 2.83 2.01
C VAL A 58 -17.23 3.64 0.87
N TYR A 59 -15.92 3.46 0.60
CA TYR A 59 -15.21 4.24 -0.42
C TYR A 59 -15.85 4.15 -1.83
N PRO A 60 -16.29 2.98 -2.32
CA PRO A 60 -17.02 2.89 -3.59
C PRO A 60 -18.31 3.72 -3.62
N LEU A 61 -19.06 3.75 -2.51
CA LEU A 61 -20.28 4.55 -2.39
C LEU A 61 -19.94 6.05 -2.47
N MET A 62 -18.90 6.49 -1.78
CA MET A 62 -18.42 7.87 -1.87
C MET A 62 -18.03 8.28 -3.29
N ARG A 63 -17.27 7.44 -4.02
CA ARG A 63 -16.90 7.76 -5.41
C ARG A 63 -18.11 7.90 -6.33
N SER A 64 -19.18 7.16 -6.05
CA SER A 64 -20.45 7.30 -6.77
C SER A 64 -21.32 8.49 -6.31
N GLY A 65 -20.82 9.34 -5.41
CA GLY A 65 -21.52 10.51 -4.88
C GLY A 65 -22.62 10.18 -3.87
N GLN A 66 -22.68 8.95 -3.37
CA GLN A 66 -23.70 8.54 -2.42
C GLN A 66 -23.35 8.99 -0.98
N PRO A 67 -24.35 9.32 -0.16
CA PRO A 67 -24.13 9.68 1.23
C PRO A 67 -23.54 8.49 2.00
N VAL A 68 -22.49 8.77 2.78
CA VAL A 68 -21.88 7.78 3.66
C VAL A 68 -22.05 8.19 5.12
N PRO A 69 -22.26 7.24 6.05
CA PRO A 69 -22.34 7.55 7.47
C PRO A 69 -21.12 8.35 7.94
N ALA A 70 -21.36 9.36 8.78
CA ALA A 70 -20.29 10.18 9.37
C ALA A 70 -19.49 9.45 10.47
N ALA A 71 -19.90 8.23 10.83
CA ALA A 71 -19.23 7.41 11.83
C ALA A 71 -17.88 6.89 11.36
N LEU A 72 -17.04 6.48 12.31
CA LEU A 72 -15.81 5.75 12.03
C LEU A 72 -16.14 4.51 11.21
N HIS A 73 -15.43 4.33 10.10
CA HIS A 73 -15.63 3.19 9.22
C HIS A 73 -14.29 2.49 8.98
N LEU A 74 -14.27 1.19 9.28
CA LEU A 74 -13.08 0.35 9.19
C LEU A 74 -13.18 -0.52 7.95
N CYS A 75 -12.32 -0.26 6.97
CA CYS A 75 -12.21 -1.03 5.73
C CYS A 75 -11.13 -2.11 5.90
N THR A 76 -11.31 -3.30 5.31
CA THR A 76 -10.19 -4.20 5.07
C THR A 76 -9.45 -3.75 3.82
N MET A 77 -8.13 -3.89 3.81
CA MET A 77 -7.26 -3.40 2.74
C MET A 77 -6.29 -4.47 2.29
N ASN A 78 -6.09 -4.56 0.97
CA ASN A 78 -5.11 -5.43 0.33
C ASN A 78 -4.34 -4.61 -0.71
N PRO A 79 -3.24 -3.92 -0.34
CA PRO A 79 -2.35 -3.34 -1.33
C PRO A 79 -1.47 -4.42 -1.95
N THR A 80 -1.23 -4.31 -3.25
CA THR A 80 -0.31 -5.18 -3.99
C THR A 80 0.47 -4.32 -4.96
N GLY A 81 1.74 -4.64 -5.19
CA GLY A 81 2.56 -3.83 -6.08
C GLY A 81 4.00 -4.28 -6.18
N PHE A 82 4.82 -3.40 -6.71
CA PHE A 82 6.27 -3.59 -6.73
C PHE A 82 7.04 -2.28 -6.57
N ILE A 83 8.28 -2.43 -6.11
CA ILE A 83 9.28 -1.37 -6.03
C ILE A 83 10.38 -1.70 -7.04
N GLU A 84 10.62 -0.81 -7.98
CA GLU A 84 11.81 -0.81 -8.83
C GLU A 84 12.90 -0.02 -8.14
N THR A 85 13.93 -0.72 -7.69
CA THR A 85 15.03 -0.11 -6.95
C THR A 85 15.97 0.64 -7.89
N HIS A 86 16.64 1.66 -7.35
CA HIS A 86 17.61 2.45 -8.11
C HIS A 86 18.76 1.63 -8.74
N ASP A 87 19.04 0.46 -8.17
CA ASP A 87 20.08 -0.48 -8.58
C ASP A 87 19.54 -1.67 -9.39
N GLY A 88 18.31 -1.52 -9.93
CA GLY A 88 17.74 -2.36 -10.98
C GLY A 88 16.98 -3.61 -10.52
N ALA A 89 16.80 -3.81 -9.21
CA ALA A 89 16.00 -4.93 -8.70
C ALA A 89 14.50 -4.58 -8.69
N ARG A 90 13.65 -5.60 -8.80
CA ARG A 90 12.20 -5.47 -8.61
C ARG A 90 11.76 -6.26 -7.38
N ILE A 91 11.18 -5.55 -6.42
CA ILE A 91 10.68 -6.13 -5.16
C ILE A 91 9.16 -6.08 -5.18
N ARG A 92 8.50 -7.25 -5.26
CA ARG A 92 7.05 -7.35 -5.12
C ARG A 92 6.65 -7.19 -3.66
N PHE A 93 5.46 -6.66 -3.42
CA PHE A 93 4.83 -6.71 -2.11
C PHE A 93 3.35 -7.05 -2.24
N ASP A 94 2.85 -7.74 -1.22
CA ASP A 94 1.43 -7.97 -0.99
C ASP A 94 1.15 -7.66 0.49
N GLY A 95 -0.01 -7.09 0.78
CA GLY A 95 -0.32 -6.61 2.11
C GLY A 95 -1.74 -6.91 2.54
N ARG A 96 -1.95 -6.96 3.86
CA ARG A 96 -3.27 -7.08 4.47
C ARG A 96 -3.37 -6.22 5.71
N GLY A 97 -4.52 -5.59 5.92
CA GLY A 97 -4.82 -4.89 7.16
C GLY A 97 -6.05 -4.01 7.03
N TYR A 98 -6.01 -2.85 7.68
CA TYR A 98 -7.18 -2.01 7.82
C TYR A 98 -6.92 -0.55 7.46
N GLY A 99 -7.97 0.08 6.93
CA GLY A 99 -8.07 1.52 6.72
C GLY A 99 -9.18 2.08 7.59
N LEU A 100 -8.83 3.04 8.45
CA LEU A 100 -9.79 3.79 9.25
C LEU A 100 -10.09 5.11 8.56
N ARG A 101 -11.33 5.27 8.10
CA ARG A 101 -11.81 6.53 7.55
C ARG A 101 -12.28 7.46 8.67
N THR A 102 -11.87 8.71 8.56
CA THR A 102 -12.51 9.87 9.20
C THR A 102 -12.96 10.86 8.12
N PRO A 103 -13.81 11.86 8.43
CA PRO A 103 -14.26 12.83 7.43
C PRO A 103 -13.14 13.64 6.75
N LYS A 104 -11.93 13.68 7.32
CA LYS A 104 -10.81 14.50 6.83
C LYS A 104 -9.61 13.68 6.33
N GLN A 105 -9.54 12.40 6.68
CA GLN A 105 -8.32 11.62 6.51
C GLN A 105 -8.63 10.12 6.56
N TYR A 106 -7.89 9.36 5.75
CA TYR A 106 -7.76 7.92 5.89
C TYR A 106 -6.44 7.59 6.58
N ARG A 107 -6.50 6.77 7.65
CA ARG A 107 -5.31 6.21 8.31
C ARG A 107 -5.27 4.72 8.05
N THR A 108 -4.09 4.16 7.81
CA THR A 108 -3.93 2.75 7.45
C THR A 108 -2.93 2.07 8.37
N SER A 109 -3.22 0.82 8.71
CA SER A 109 -2.30 -0.07 9.42
C SER A 109 -2.35 -1.45 8.78
N LEU A 110 -1.22 -1.88 8.21
CA LEU A 110 -1.12 -3.08 7.39
C LEU A 110 0.10 -3.91 7.78
N THR A 111 0.06 -5.20 7.45
CA THR A 111 1.23 -6.08 7.36
C THR A 111 1.55 -6.33 5.90
N LEU A 112 2.83 -6.30 5.53
CA LEU A 112 3.33 -6.54 4.18
C LEU A 112 4.21 -7.80 4.17
N VAL A 113 4.10 -8.57 3.10
CA VAL A 113 5.09 -9.58 2.70
C VAL A 113 5.80 -9.10 1.44
N PHE A 114 7.05 -9.51 1.27
CA PHE A 114 7.87 -9.12 0.13
C PHE A 114 8.31 -10.33 -0.70
N GLY A 115 8.32 -10.16 -2.01
CA GLY A 115 8.92 -11.09 -2.97
C GLY A 115 10.11 -10.45 -3.65
N ALA A 116 11.25 -11.13 -3.65
CA ALA A 116 12.46 -10.67 -4.32
C ALA A 116 13.18 -11.87 -4.95
N GLU A 117 13.80 -11.65 -6.11
CA GLU A 117 14.65 -12.63 -6.79
C GLU A 117 16.13 -12.25 -6.73
N ASP A 118 16.41 -10.94 -6.63
CA ASP A 118 17.77 -10.43 -6.53
C ASP A 118 18.38 -10.76 -5.17
N ALA A 119 19.58 -11.37 -5.19
CA ALA A 119 20.31 -11.82 -4.00
C ALA A 119 20.49 -10.73 -2.94
N ARG A 120 20.63 -9.46 -3.35
CA ARG A 120 20.78 -8.29 -2.46
C ARG A 120 19.56 -8.08 -1.55
N TYR A 121 18.39 -8.52 -2.02
CA TYR A 121 17.11 -8.25 -1.37
C TYR A 121 16.38 -9.53 -0.93
N LEU A 122 16.98 -10.72 -1.09
CA LEU A 122 16.39 -12.00 -0.63
C LEU A 122 16.11 -12.04 0.87
N TRP A 123 16.76 -11.21 1.67
CA TRP A 123 16.46 -11.10 3.11
C TRP A 123 15.03 -10.58 3.36
N LEU A 124 14.47 -9.76 2.47
CA LEU A 124 13.10 -9.22 2.59
C LEU A 124 12.03 -10.32 2.55
N THR A 125 12.30 -11.45 1.89
CA THR A 125 11.33 -12.56 1.78
C THR A 125 11.16 -13.34 3.08
N LYS A 126 12.00 -13.05 4.09
CA LYS A 126 12.03 -13.74 5.39
C LYS A 126 11.47 -12.89 6.54
N VAL A 127 11.06 -11.66 6.26
CA VAL A 127 10.58 -10.71 7.27
C VAL A 127 9.17 -10.24 6.95
N LEU A 128 8.40 -9.94 8.00
CA LEU A 128 7.12 -9.27 7.88
C LEU A 128 7.31 -7.77 8.02
N GLY A 129 6.81 -7.02 7.04
CA GLY A 129 6.73 -5.57 7.13
C GLY A 129 5.52 -5.13 7.93
N VAL A 130 5.65 -4.11 8.75
CA VAL A 130 4.52 -3.35 9.31
C VAL A 130 4.46 -2.02 8.59
N MET A 131 3.28 -1.63 8.13
CA MET A 131 3.07 -0.38 7.44
C MET A 131 2.05 0.45 8.21
N GLU A 132 2.40 1.72 8.44
CA GLU A 132 1.47 2.75 8.85
C GLU A 132 1.38 3.80 7.74
N GLY A 133 0.17 4.31 7.50
CA GLY A 133 -0.02 5.26 6.42
C GLY A 133 -1.15 6.25 6.65
N GLU A 134 -1.08 7.32 5.88
CA GLU A 134 -2.10 8.37 5.82
C GLU A 134 -2.41 8.66 4.35
N PHE A 135 -3.68 8.93 4.05
CA PHE A 135 -4.15 9.30 2.72
C PHE A 135 -5.02 10.56 2.80
N ASP A 136 -4.62 11.55 2.01
CA ASP A 136 -5.38 12.77 1.72
C ASP A 136 -6.21 12.53 0.45
N GLU A 137 -7.51 12.32 0.65
CA GLU A 137 -8.46 12.06 -0.45
C GLU A 137 -8.55 13.24 -1.43
N LYS A 138 -8.37 14.48 -0.95
CA LYS A 138 -8.49 15.68 -1.79
C LYS A 138 -7.28 15.84 -2.69
N ALA A 139 -6.09 15.59 -2.16
CA ALA A 139 -4.85 15.65 -2.92
C ALA A 139 -4.57 14.35 -3.72
N GLY A 140 -5.30 13.27 -3.41
CA GLY A 140 -5.00 11.94 -3.94
C GLY A 140 -3.60 11.47 -3.53
N ARG A 141 -3.11 11.89 -2.36
CA ARG A 141 -1.72 11.67 -1.93
C ARG A 141 -1.68 10.83 -0.66
N ALA A 142 -0.82 9.82 -0.66
CA ALA A 142 -0.57 8.98 0.50
C ALA A 142 0.89 9.08 0.97
N VAL A 143 1.10 8.88 2.26
CA VAL A 143 2.42 8.69 2.86
C VAL A 143 2.39 7.39 3.65
N TRP A 144 3.30 6.47 3.32
CA TRP A 144 3.47 5.21 4.06
C TRP A 144 4.83 5.21 4.75
N SER A 145 4.86 4.77 6.00
CA SER A 145 6.08 4.41 6.71
C SER A 145 6.07 2.90 6.90
N VAL A 146 7.10 2.22 6.40
CA VAL A 146 7.20 0.77 6.43
C VAL A 146 8.38 0.37 7.29
N TYR A 147 8.11 -0.54 8.22
CA TYR A 147 9.02 -1.00 9.25
C TYR A 147 9.24 -2.51 9.11
N VAL A 148 10.42 -2.98 9.47
CA VAL A 148 10.76 -4.41 9.53
C VAL A 148 11.41 -4.74 10.87
N PRO A 149 11.39 -6.01 11.32
CA PRO A 149 12.15 -6.44 12.48
C PRO A 149 13.64 -6.15 12.30
N THR A 150 14.28 -5.69 13.37
CA THR A 150 15.74 -5.68 13.47
C THR A 150 16.20 -7.12 13.75
N ASP A 151 17.08 -7.66 12.91
CA ASP A 151 17.77 -8.91 13.24
C ASP A 151 18.57 -8.69 14.53
N ARG A 152 18.42 -9.59 15.51
CA ARG A 152 19.29 -9.63 16.70
C ARG A 152 20.50 -10.51 16.43
#